data_AF-A0AAJ1Z490-F1
#
_entry.id   AF-A0AAJ1Z490-F1
#
_cell.length_a   1.000
_cell.length_b   1.000
_cell.length_c   1.000
_cell.angle_alpha   90.00
_cell.angle_beta   90.00
_cell.angle_gamma   90.00
#
_symmetry.space_group_name_H-M   'P 1'
#
loop_
_entity.id
_entity.type
_entity.pdbx_description
1 polymer ?
#
loop_
_entity_poly.entity_id
_entity_poly.type
_entity_poly.pdbx_seq_one_letter_code
_entity_poly.pdbx_strand_id
1 'polypeptide(L)' 'GKSELIAFTQMIVQKILDILPKDVKVQMNIKSEQKVEAVVVREKNEDKPFVSFIEY' A
#
# COMPACT_ATOMS: atom_id res chain seq x y z
N GLY A 1 4.36 9.94 11.84
CA GLY A 1 4.26 11.25 11.12
C GLY A 1 4.27 11.06 9.61
N LYS A 2 4.13 12.12 8.78
CA LYS A 2 4.03 12.00 7.30
C LYS A 2 5.18 11.19 6.66
N SER A 3 6.42 11.56 6.94
CA SER A 3 7.59 10.87 6.36
C SER A 3 7.68 9.40 6.79
N GLU A 4 7.36 9.13 8.05
CA GLU A 4 7.32 7.77 8.60
C GLU A 4 6.24 6.92 7.94
N LEU A 5 5.04 7.48 7.73
CA LEU A 5 3.95 6.83 7.01
C LEU A 5 4.36 6.47 5.58
N ILE A 6 5.04 7.38 4.88
CA ILE A 6 5.55 7.13 3.53
C ILE A 6 6.56 5.98 3.54
N ALA A 7 7.56 6.03 4.42
CA ALA A 7 8.59 5.00 4.53
C ALA A 7 8.00 3.62 4.88
N PHE A 8 7.09 3.58 5.84
CA PHE A 8 6.40 2.36 6.25
C PHE A 8 5.56 1.78 5.11
N THR A 9 4.81 2.63 4.40
CA THR A 9 4.01 2.23 3.23
C THR A 9 4.89 1.60 2.17
N GLN A 10 5.98 2.25 1.78
CA GLN A 10 6.91 1.73 0.78
C GLN A 10 7.48 0.37 1.18
N MET A 11 7.91 0.23 2.44
CA MET A 11 8.47 -1.02 2.95
C MET A 11 7.45 -2.18 2.90
N ILE A 12 6.23 -1.98 3.40
CA ILE A 12 5.22 -3.05 3.43
C ILE A 12 4.74 -3.40 2.03
N VAL A 13 4.54 -2.40 1.18
CA VAL A 13 4.12 -2.62 -0.21
C VAL A 13 5.13 -3.50 -0.92
N GLN A 14 6.43 -3.19 -0.84
CA GLN A 14 7.46 -4.03 -1.46
C GLN A 14 7.39 -5.48 -0.97
N LYS A 15 7.32 -5.70 0.36
CA LYS A 15 7.23 -7.04 0.93
C LYS A 15 6.01 -7.82 0.44
N ILE A 16 4.86 -7.16 0.31
CA ILE A 16 3.62 -7.82 -0.12
C ILE A 16 3.67 -8.18 -1.60
N LEU A 17 4.29 -7.34 -2.43
CA LEU A 17 4.51 -7.65 -3.84
C LEU A 17 5.51 -8.79 -4.05
N ASP A 18 6.49 -8.92 -3.17
CA ASP A 18 7.47 -10.02 -3.21
C ASP A 18 6.84 -11.36 -2.81
N ILE A 19 5.81 -11.35 -1.94
CA ILE A 19 5.14 -12.55 -1.43
C ILE A 19 3.96 -12.98 -2.31
N LEU A 20 3.16 -12.02 -2.79
CA LEU A 20 1.91 -12.33 -3.49
C LEU A 20 2.13 -12.46 -5.02
N PRO A 21 1.56 -13.49 -5.64
CA PRO A 21 1.71 -13.70 -7.08
C PRO A 21 1.03 -12.57 -7.87
N LYS A 22 1.45 -12.34 -9.12
CA LYS A 22 0.94 -11.22 -9.93
C LYS A 22 -0.51 -11.40 -10.39
N ASP A 23 -1.03 -12.63 -10.42
CA ASP A 23 -2.38 -12.96 -10.89
C ASP A 23 -3.48 -12.67 -9.86
N VAL A 24 -3.12 -12.23 -8.65
CA VAL A 24 -4.06 -11.77 -7.63
C VAL A 24 -4.13 -10.24 -7.55
N LYS A 25 -5.36 -9.74 -7.38
CA LYS A 25 -5.61 -8.35 -7.02
C LYS A 25 -5.22 -8.16 -5.55
N VAL A 26 -4.46 -7.11 -5.26
CA VAL A 26 -4.06 -6.73 -3.91
C VAL A 26 -4.72 -5.40 -3.56
N GLN A 27 -5.41 -5.36 -2.42
CA GLN A 27 -5.94 -4.14 -1.85
C GLN A 27 -5.54 -4.08 -0.38
N MET A 28 -4.90 -2.99 0.02
CA MET A 28 -4.39 -2.79 1.37
C MET A 28 -4.75 -1.40 1.87
N ASN A 29 -5.24 -1.35 3.10
CA ASN A 29 -5.51 -0.10 3.81
C ASN A 29 -4.51 0.01 4.96
N ILE A 30 -3.68 1.05 4.93
CA ILE A 30 -2.77 1.40 6.02
C ILE A 30 -3.52 2.35 6.94
N LYS A 31 -3.66 1.96 8.21
CA LYS A 31 -4.48 2.67 9.19
C LYS A 31 -3.65 3.05 10.40
N SER A 32 -3.93 4.23 10.95
CA SER A 32 -3.61 4.59 12.33
C SER A 32 -4.76 4.16 13.24
N GLU A 33 -4.66 4.45 14.54
CA GLU A 33 -5.76 4.24 15.49
C GLU A 33 -7.03 5.01 15.10
N GLN A 34 -6.88 6.12 14.38
CA GLN A 34 -7.95 7.09 14.17
C GLN A 34 -8.59 6.96 12.78
N LYS A 35 -7.81 6.59 11.76
CA LYS A 35 -8.26 6.66 10.35
C LYS A 35 -7.41 5.82 9.39
N VAL A 36 -7.89 5.74 8.15
CA VAL A 36 -7.09 5.26 7.02
C VAL A 36 -6.13 6.37 6.63
N GLU A 37 -4.85 6.05 6.60
CA GLU A 37 -3.76 6.98 6.29
C GLU A 37 -3.27 6.81 4.85
N ALA A 38 -3.35 5.59 4.31
CA ALA A 38 -3.05 5.31 2.91
C ALA A 38 -3.82 4.11 2.37
N VAL A 39 -4.07 4.11 1.06
CA VAL A 39 -4.68 3.01 0.33
C VAL A 39 -3.72 2.57 -0.78
N VAL A 40 -3.54 1.27 -0.90
CA VAL A 40 -2.72 0.63 -1.93
C VAL A 40 -3.58 -0.34 -2.71
N VAL A 41 -3.50 -0.26 -4.04
CA VAL A 41 -4.18 -1.17 -4.96
C VAL A 41 -3.20 -1.63 -6.02
N ARG A 42 -3.17 -2.93 -6.29
CA ARG A 42 -2.53 -3.49 -7.49
C ARG A 42 -3.54 -4.40 -8.17
N GLU A 43 -3.90 -4.10 -9.40
CA GLU A 43 -4.77 -4.98 -10.19
C GLU A 43 -4.01 -6.24 -10.63
N LYS A 44 -4.74 -7.22 -11.14
CA LYS A 44 -4.14 -8.47 -11.64
C LYS A 44 -3.19 -8.16 -12.78
N ASN A 45 -2.00 -8.75 -12.74
CA ASN A 45 -0.93 -8.63 -13.72
C ASN A 45 -0.32 -7.23 -13.86
N GLU A 46 -0.66 -6.28 -12.99
CA GLU A 46 0.04 -4.98 -12.96
C GLU A 46 1.41 -5.13 -12.29
N ASP A 47 2.42 -4.49 -12.87
CA ASP A 47 3.78 -4.51 -12.34
C ASP A 47 3.96 -3.58 -11.13
N LYS A 48 3.19 -2.50 -11.07
CA LYS A 48 3.31 -1.47 -10.05
C LYS A 48 1.97 -1.25 -9.35
N PRO A 49 1.97 -1.06 -8.02
CA PRO A 49 0.77 -0.69 -7.30
C PRO A 49 0.50 0.82 -7.43
N PHE A 50 -0.77 1.19 -7.36
CA PHE A 50 -1.22 2.54 -7.03
C PHE A 50 -1.17 2.75 -5.51
N VAL A 51 -0.66 3.91 -5.08
CA VAL A 51 -0.59 4.30 -3.67
C VAL A 51 -1.18 5.71 -3.54
N SER A 52 -2.14 5.87 -2.64
CA SER A 52 -2.71 7.17 -2.28
C SER A 52 -2.58 7.40 -0.78
N PHE A 53 -2.00 8.53 -0.39
CA PHE A 53 -1.96 8.99 0.99
C PHE A 53 -3.17 9.88 1.23
N ILE A 54 -3.96 9.56 2.24
CA ILE A 54 -5.16 10.31 2.61
C ILE A 54 -4.70 11.40 3.57
N GLU A 55 -4.02 12.40 3.04
CA GLU A 55 -3.77 13.65 3.77
C GLU A 55 -5.01 14.54 3.71
N TYR A 56 -5.19 15.33 4.77
CA TYR A 56 -6.27 16.29 4.94
C TYR A 56 -5.84 17.64 4.36
#